data_AF-A0A392MF32-F1
#
_entry.id   AF-A0A392MF32-F1
#
_cell.length_a   1.000
_cell.length_b   1.000
_cell.length_c   1.000
_cell.angle_alpha   90.00
_cell.angle_beta   90.00
_cell.angle_gamma   90.00
#
_symmetry.space_group_name_H-M   'P 1'
#
loop_
_entity.id
_entity.type
_entity.pdbx_description
1 polymer ?
#
loop_
_entity_poly.entity_id
_entity_poly.type
_entity_poly.pdbx_seq_one_letter_code
_entity_poly.pdbx_strand_id
1 'polypeptide(L)' 'MSSLILEKAFQVLRTLGVTVQMISQGASKVNISLVVNDNEAEQCVRALHKTFFECGELSELENKCIPENGSVSALS' A
#
# COMPACT_ATOMS: atom_id res chain seq x y z
N MET A 1 -4.31 13.57 2.90
CA MET A 1 -4.08 12.41 2.02
C MET A 1 -5.32 11.56 2.13
N SER A 2 -5.93 11.19 1.01
CA SER A 2 -7.04 10.22 1.04
C SER A 2 -6.51 8.87 1.53
N SER A 3 -7.25 8.18 2.41
CA SER A 3 -6.92 6.83 2.89
C SER A 3 -6.75 5.84 1.73
N LEU A 4 -7.52 6.02 0.65
CA LEU A 4 -7.44 5.21 -0.57
C LEU A 4 -6.08 5.27 -1.26
N ILE A 5 -5.44 6.44 -1.28
CA ILE A 5 -4.11 6.62 -1.89
C ILE A 5 -3.08 5.83 -1.08
N LEU A 6 -3.19 5.88 0.24
CA LEU A 6 -2.28 5.18 1.13
C LEU A 6 -2.44 3.67 1.03
N GLU A 7 -3.69 3.19 1.05
CA GLU A 7 -4.01 1.78 0.91
C GLU A 7 -3.50 1.21 -0.43
N LYS A 8 -3.75 1.92 -1.54
CA LYS A 8 -3.29 1.52 -2.87
C LYS A 8 -1.76 1.48 -2.94
N ALA A 9 -1.08 2.47 -2.36
CA ALA A 9 0.38 2.48 -2.31
C ALA A 9 0.93 1.27 -1.54
N PHE A 10 0.38 0.94 -0.36
CA PHE A 10 0.78 -0.24 0.39
C PHE A 10 0.43 -1.55 -0.31
N GLN A 11 -0.69 -1.61 -1.02
CA GLN A 11 -1.05 -2.79 -1.81
C GLN A 11 -0.01 -3.07 -2.90
N VAL A 12 0.48 -2.03 -3.59
CA VAL A 12 1.57 -2.15 -4.57
C VAL A 12 2.82 -2.71 -3.91
N LEU A 13 3.26 -2.11 -2.80
CA LEU A 13 4.47 -2.53 -2.09
C LEU A 13 4.37 -3.98 -1.59
N ARG A 14 3.21 -4.38 -1.05
CA ARG A 14 2.95 -5.78 -0.64
C ARG A 14 2.99 -6.75 -1.82
N THR A 15 2.44 -6.37 -2.97
CA THR A 15 2.45 -7.22 -4.18
C THR A 15 3.87 -7.42 -4.70
N LEU A 16 4.75 -6.43 -4.51
CA LEU A 16 6.18 -6.53 -4.82
C LEU A 16 7.00 -7.26 -3.74
N GLY A 17 6.40 -7.61 -2.61
CA GLY A 17 7.12 -8.21 -1.47
C GLY A 17 8.04 -7.23 -0.73
N VAL A 18 7.87 -5.92 -0.93
CA VAL A 18 8.73 -4.88 -0.35
C VAL A 18 8.29 -4.55 1.06
N THR A 19 9.24 -4.55 1.99
CA THR A 19 9.02 -4.17 3.39
C THR A 19 9.31 -2.69 3.60
N VAL A 20 8.33 -1.94 4.10
CA VAL A 20 8.51 -0.55 4.50
C VAL A 20 9.12 -0.50 5.90
N GLN A 21 10.32 0.08 5.99
CA GLN A 21 11.07 0.19 7.25
C GLN A 21 10.56 1.37 8.10
N MET A 22 10.12 2.44 7.44
CA MET A 22 9.63 3.64 8.10
C MET A 22 8.59 4.34 7.25
N ILE A 23 7.62 4.94 7.93
CA ILE A 23 6.60 5.80 7.34
C ILE A 23 6.67 7.15 8.06
N SER A 24 6.76 8.22 7.29
CA SER A 24 6.65 9.59 7.79
C SER A 24 5.59 10.35 7.01
N GLN A 25 4.70 11.05 7.70
CA GLN A 25 3.66 11.87 7.10
C GLN A 25 3.77 13.30 7.63
N GLY A 26 3.88 14.27 6.71
CA GLY A 26 3.90 15.69 7.07
C GLY A 26 2.56 16.20 7.61
N ALA A 27 2.57 17.28 8.38
CA ALA A 27 1.38 17.84 9.04
C ALA A 27 0.25 18.24 8.07
N SER A 28 0.60 18.67 6.85
CA SER A 28 -0.35 19.02 5.79
C SER A 28 -1.01 17.79 5.14
N LYS A 29 -0.54 16.58 5.49
CA LYS A 29 -1.03 15.29 4.96
C LYS A 29 -1.04 15.23 3.43
N VAL A 30 -0.30 16.08 2.71
CA VAL A 30 -0.19 16.01 1.24
C VAL A 30 1.01 15.18 0.80
N ASN A 31 2.00 15.00 1.67
CA ASN A 31 3.18 14.19 1.41
C ASN A 31 3.26 13.02 2.38
N ILE A 32 3.62 11.84 1.86
CA ILE A 32 4.03 10.68 2.63
C ILE A 32 5.40 10.23 2.13
N SER A 33 6.28 9.90 3.06
CA SER A 33 7.60 9.37 2.78
C SER A 33 7.70 7.96 3.34
N LEU A 34 8.19 7.04 2.51
CA LEU A 34 8.35 5.63 2.82
C LEU A 34 9.82 5.28 2.66
N VAL A 35 10.40 4.62 3.65
CA VAL A 35 11.78 4.11 3.59
C VAL A 35 11.72 2.63 3.23
N VAL A 36 12.42 2.26 2.16
CA VAL A 36 12.56 0.90 1.63
C VAL A 36 14.04 0.62 1.40
N ASN A 37 14.40 -0.63 1.09
CA ASN A 37 15.79 -0.91 0.72
C ASN A 37 16.12 -0.27 -0.64
N ASP A 38 17.36 0.17 -0.79
CA ASP A 38 17.83 0.88 -1.99
C ASP A 38 17.67 0.04 -3.27
N ASN A 39 17.94 -1.26 -3.18
CA ASN A 39 17.75 -2.22 -4.27
C ASN A 39 16.27 -2.41 -4.69
N GLU A 40 15.32 -2.01 -3.84
CA GLU A 40 13.88 -2.08 -4.11
C GLU A 40 13.30 -0.73 -4.54
N ALA A 41 14.01 0.38 -4.33
CA ALA A 41 13.46 1.73 -4.48
C ALA A 41 12.99 2.00 -5.92
N GLU A 42 13.81 1.63 -6.91
CA GLU A 42 13.53 1.91 -8.32
C GLU A 42 12.29 1.15 -8.83
N GLN A 43 12.15 -0.13 -8.46
CA GLN A 43 10.96 -0.92 -8.80
C GLN A 43 9.69 -0.39 -8.11
N CYS A 44 9.80 0.06 -6.85
CA CYS A 44 8.68 0.65 -6.12
C CYS A 44 8.17 1.89 -6.84
N VAL A 45 9.06 2.81 -7.22
CA VAL A 45 8.68 4.05 -7.92
C VAL A 45 7.98 3.74 -9.23
N ARG A 46 8.52 2.83 -10.05
CA ARG A 46 7.89 2.42 -11.31
C ARG A 46 6.50 1.82 -11.11
N ALA A 47 6.36 0.91 -10.16
CA ALA A 47 5.07 0.26 -9.90
C ALA A 47 4.03 1.25 -9.37
N LEU A 48 4.42 2.13 -8.44
CA LEU A 48 3.56 3.19 -7.95
C LEU A 48 3.13 4.12 -9.10
N HIS A 49 4.06 4.56 -9.95
CA HIS A 49 3.75 5.39 -11.10
C HIS A 49 2.71 4.72 -12.02
N LYS A 50 2.95 3.46 -12.38
CA LYS A 50 2.01 2.68 -13.21
C LYS A 50 0.63 2.57 -12.57
N THR A 51 0.56 2.28 -11.27
CA THR A 51 -0.72 2.10 -10.57
C THR A 51 -1.52 3.40 -10.40
N PHE A 52 -0.87 4.56 -10.29
CA PHE A 52 -1.55 5.84 -10.08
C PHE A 52 -1.84 6.60 -11.38
N PHE A 53 -1.02 6.45 -12.42
CA PHE A 53 -1.10 7.29 -13.62
C PHE A 53 -1.40 6.52 -14.91
N GLU A 54 -1.10 5.21 -14.98
CA GLU A 54 -1.31 4.41 -16.20
C GLU A 54 -2.51 3.46 -16.06
N CYS A 55 -2.77 2.95 -14.85
CA CYS A 55 -3.94 2.16 -14.53
C CYS A 55 -5.04 3.09 -14.01
N GLY A 56 -5.91 3.55 -14.91
CA GLY A 56 -6.99 4.51 -14.65
C GLY A 56 -8.09 4.07 -13.67
N GLU A 57 -7.88 3.03 -12.88
CA GLU A 57 -8.85 2.54 -11.90
C GLU A 57 -8.51 3.07 -10.50
N LEU A 58 -9.05 4.24 -10.19
CA LEU A 58 -9.23 4.70 -8.80
C LEU A 58 -10.70 4.56 -8.34
N SER A 59 -11.55 3.91 -9.14
CA SER A 59 -13.00 3.84 -8.92
C SER A 59 -13.49 2.62 -8.14
N GLU A 60 -12.67 1.60 -7.87
CA GLU A 60 -13.20 0.29 -7.42
C GLU A 60 -12.71 -0.23 -6.05
N LEU A 61 -11.91 0.52 -5.29
CA LEU A 61 -11.37 0.01 -4.02
C LEU A 61 -12.35 0.05 -2.83
N GLU A 62 -13.56 0.61 -2.96
CA GLU A 62 -14.53 0.65 -1.84
C GLU A 62 -15.21 -0.71 -1.53
N ASN A 63 -15.01 -1.77 -2.34
CA ASN A 63 -15.82 -3.00 -2.21
C ASN A 63 -15.10 -4.28 -1.81
N LYS A 64 -13.83 -4.27 -1.37
CA LYS A 64 -13.15 -5.54 -1.07
C LYS A 64 -12.14 -5.53 0.06
N CYS A 65 -12.61 -5.30 1.29
CA CYS A 65 -11.91 -5.73 2.51
C CYS A 65 -12.88 -6.11 3.65
N ILE A 66 -13.63 -7.21 3.48
CA ILE A 66 -13.99 -8.10 4.61
C ILE A 66 -13.91 -9.55 4.12
N PRO A 67 -12.98 -10.35 4.66
CA PRO A 67 -13.41 -11.60 5.26
C PRO A 67 -12.94 -11.67 6.72
N GLU A 68 -13.89 -11.48 7.64
CA GLU A 68 -13.74 -11.89 9.02
C GLU A 68 -13.86 -13.43 9.13
N ASN A 69 -13.08 -13.97 10.08
CA ASN A 69 -13.12 -15.31 10.65
C ASN A 69 -12.56 -16.49 9.84
N GLY A 70 -11.22 -16.61 9.87
CA GLY A 70 -10.57 -17.92 9.98
C GLY A 70 -10.57 -18.37 11.45
N SER A 71 -11.24 -19.49 11.73
CA SER A 71 -11.30 -20.15 13.04
C SER A 71 -9.91 -20.32 13.67
N VAL A 72 -9.76 -19.87 14.93
CA VAL A 72 -8.70 -20.36 15.81
C VAL A 72 -9.23 -21.63 16.46
N SER A 73 -8.65 -22.77 16.10
CA SER A 73 -8.85 -24.03 16.82
C SER A 73 -8.38 -23.86 18.27
N ALA A 74 -9.32 -23.89 19.21
CA ALA A 74 -9.01 -24.05 20.62
C ALA A 74 -8.53 -25.49 20.85
N LEU A 75 -7.23 -25.63 21.13
CA LEU A 75 -6.65 -26.82 21.76
C LEU A 75 -6.71 -26.62 23.29
N SER A 76 -7.68 -27.27 23.93
CA SER A 76 -7.62 -27.89 25.27
C SER A 76 -9.03 -28.33 25.68
#